data_AF-A0A5J4SDE5-F1
#
_entry.id   AF-A0A5J4SDE5-F1
#
_cell.length_a   1.000
_cell.length_b   1.000
_cell.length_c   1.000
_cell.angle_alpha   90.00
_cell.angle_beta   90.00
_cell.angle_gamma   90.00
#
_symmetry.space_group_name_H-M   'P 1'
#
loop_
_entity.id
_entity.type
_entity.pdbx_description
1 polymer ?
#
loop_
_entity_poly.entity_id
_entity_poly.type
_entity_poly.pdbx_seq_one_letter_code
_entity_poly.pdbx_strand_id
1 'polypeptide(L)'
;MDSDIRERLHDMYESINSIEDYLGTERDFDVYTANKMLRRAIEREFEIIGEAMNKIDKKAPDIQISSKRQIIGMRNRLIHGYYKIDNVMIWGVIDRHLPVLEEEISRILYES
;
A
#
# COMPACT_ATOMS: atom_id res chain seq x y z
N MET A 1 7.33 20.45 -5.45
CA MET A 1 7.27 19.02 -5.83
C MET A 1 6.69 18.88 -7.23
N ASP A 2 7.26 18.02 -8.07
CA ASP A 2 6.75 17.69 -9.42
C ASP A 2 5.28 17.21 -9.35
N SER A 3 4.44 17.64 -10.30
CA SER A 3 3.00 17.38 -10.28
C SER A 3 2.66 15.89 -10.39
N ASP A 4 3.41 15.12 -11.18
CA ASP A 4 3.17 13.68 -11.33
C ASP A 4 3.66 12.91 -10.09
N ILE A 5 4.73 13.36 -9.42
CA ILE A 5 5.11 12.80 -8.10
C ILE A 5 4.00 13.05 -7.07
N ARG A 6 3.44 14.26 -7.04
CA ARG A 6 2.33 14.60 -6.13
C ARG A 6 1.10 13.74 -6.39
N GLU A 7 0.75 13.51 -7.66
CA GLU A 7 -0.35 12.63 -8.06
C GLU A 7 -0.12 11.19 -7.57
N ARG A 8 1.09 10.63 -7.75
CA ARG A 8 1.39 9.26 -7.27
C ARG A 8 1.36 9.14 -5.75
N LEU A 9 1.79 10.16 -5.02
CA LEU A 9 1.67 10.18 -3.56
C LEU A 9 0.20 10.24 -3.13
N HIS A 10 -0.64 10.99 -3.85
CA HIS A 10 -2.09 10.98 -3.62
C HIS A 10 -2.72 9.61 -3.91
N ASP A 11 -2.38 8.97 -5.04
CA ASP A 11 -2.86 7.61 -5.37
C ASP A 11 -2.58 6.65 -4.21
N MET A 12 -1.36 6.70 -3.65
CA MET A 12 -0.99 5.86 -2.51
C MET A 12 -1.79 6.19 -1.25
N TYR A 13 -1.96 7.47 -0.94
CA TYR A 13 -2.71 7.92 0.23
C TYR A 13 -4.19 7.49 0.14
N GLU A 14 -4.82 7.64 -1.03
CA GLU A 14 -6.20 7.19 -1.26
C GLU A 14 -6.34 5.67 -1.15
N SER A 15 -5.38 4.90 -1.68
CA SER A 15 -5.37 3.44 -1.54
C SER A 15 -5.20 2.99 -0.09
N ILE A 16 -4.38 3.68 0.71
CA ILE A 16 -4.23 3.39 2.13
C ILE A 16 -5.56 3.62 2.85
N ASN A 17 -6.20 4.78 2.65
CA ASN A 17 -7.50 5.08 3.25
C ASN A 17 -8.57 4.08 2.83
N SER A 18 -8.58 3.67 1.56
CA SER A 18 -9.51 2.64 1.08
C SER A 18 -9.32 1.31 1.81
N ILE A 19 -8.08 0.88 2.08
CA ILE A 19 -7.80 -0.33 2.87
C ILE A 19 -8.38 -0.18 4.29
N GLU A 20 -8.16 0.95 4.95
CA GLU A 20 -8.71 1.20 6.29
C GLU A 20 -10.24 1.19 6.30
N ASP A 21 -10.87 1.85 5.33
CA ASP A 21 -12.33 1.89 5.17
C ASP A 21 -12.91 0.49 4.95
N TYR A 22 -12.24 -0.36 4.15
CA TYR A 22 -12.69 -1.73 3.90
C TYR A 22 -12.59 -2.62 5.14
N LEU A 23 -11.60 -2.39 6.00
CA LEU A 23 -11.39 -3.15 7.23
C LEU A 23 -12.33 -2.70 8.36
N GLY A 24 -12.71 -1.42 8.36
CA GLY A 24 -13.54 -0.84 9.39
C GLY A 24 -12.86 -0.83 10.76
N THR A 25 -13.62 -0.47 11.80
CA THR A 25 -13.07 -0.21 13.14
C THR A 25 -12.72 -1.45 13.96
N GLU A 26 -13.38 -2.58 13.70
CA GLU A 26 -13.21 -3.80 14.53
C GLU A 26 -12.01 -4.64 14.09
N ARG A 27 -11.49 -4.43 12.86
CA ARG A 27 -10.30 -5.09 12.28
C ARG A 27 -10.18 -6.58 12.65
N ASP A 28 -11.03 -7.41 12.04
CA ASP A 28 -11.08 -8.85 12.30
C ASP A 28 -10.39 -9.67 11.18
N PHE A 29 -9.37 -10.44 11.56
CA PHE A 29 -8.61 -11.28 10.65
C PHE A 29 -9.42 -12.46 10.07
N ASP A 30 -10.31 -13.06 10.87
CA ASP A 30 -11.14 -14.18 10.43
C ASP A 30 -12.21 -13.69 9.43
N VAL A 31 -12.78 -12.50 9.68
CA VAL A 31 -13.68 -11.83 8.72
C VAL A 31 -12.95 -11.51 7.42
N TYR A 32 -11.75 -10.93 7.50
CA TYR A 32 -10.90 -10.66 6.34
C TYR A 32 -10.60 -11.94 5.55
N THR A 33 -10.14 -13.00 6.20
CA THR A 33 -9.75 -14.24 5.52
C THR A 33 -10.93 -14.96 4.88
N ALA A 34 -12.09 -14.97 5.54
CA ALA A 34 -13.32 -15.58 5.03
C ALA A 34 -13.90 -14.80 3.82
N ASN A 35 -13.68 -13.48 3.74
CA ASN A 35 -14.25 -12.66 2.68
C ASN A 35 -13.30 -12.49 1.48
N LYS A 36 -13.48 -13.32 0.45
CA LYS A 36 -12.68 -13.25 -0.79
C LYS A 36 -12.76 -11.90 -1.50
N MET A 37 -13.92 -11.22 -1.47
CA MET A 37 -14.07 -9.92 -2.14
C MET A 37 -13.24 -8.85 -1.43
N LEU A 38 -13.30 -8.81 -0.09
CA LEU A 38 -12.49 -7.92 0.73
C LEU A 38 -10.99 -8.15 0.51
N ARG A 39 -10.54 -9.42 0.49
CA ARG A 39 -9.14 -9.74 0.20
C ARG A 39 -8.70 -9.21 -1.15
N ARG A 40 -9.50 -9.42 -2.20
CA ARG A 40 -9.19 -8.93 -3.56
C ARG A 40 -9.20 -7.41 -3.65
N ALA A 41 -10.08 -6.72 -2.92
CA ALA A 41 -10.08 -5.27 -2.85
C ALA A 41 -8.79 -4.74 -2.22
N ILE A 42 -8.39 -5.29 -1.07
CA ILE A 42 -7.14 -4.92 -0.38
C ILE A 42 -5.90 -5.26 -1.22
N GLU A 43 -5.86 -6.43 -1.85
CA GLU A 43 -4.77 -6.81 -2.76
C GLU A 43 -4.63 -5.79 -3.91
N ARG A 44 -5.76 -5.31 -4.46
CA ARG A 44 -5.77 -4.30 -5.52
C ARG A 44 -5.18 -2.97 -5.06
N GLU A 45 -5.53 -2.52 -3.86
CA GLU A 45 -4.96 -1.29 -3.30
C GLU A 45 -3.44 -1.40 -3.09
N PHE A 46 -2.95 -2.56 -2.64
CA PHE A 46 -1.50 -2.79 -2.56
C PHE A 46 -0.80 -2.80 -3.93
N GLU A 47 -1.46 -3.25 -4.99
CA GLU A 47 -0.91 -3.15 -6.35
C GLU A 47 -0.74 -1.68 -6.77
N ILE A 48 -1.74 -0.83 -6.49
CA ILE A 48 -1.71 0.60 -6.81
C ILE A 48 -0.59 1.29 -6.04
N ILE A 49 -0.50 1.04 -4.73
CA ILE A 49 0.57 1.55 -3.86
C ILE A 49 1.95 1.19 -4.42
N GLY A 50 2.14 -0.08 -4.80
CA GLY A 50 3.43 -0.55 -5.33
C GLY A 50 3.77 0.00 -6.71
N GLU A 51 2.78 0.18 -7.58
CA GLU A 51 2.98 0.79 -8.90
C GLU A 51 3.36 2.27 -8.78
N ALA A 52 2.66 3.02 -7.93
CA ALA A 52 2.96 4.42 -7.63
C ALA A 52 4.37 4.56 -7.05
N MET A 53 4.74 3.72 -6.07
CA MET A 53 6.09 3.71 -5.48
C MET A 53 7.18 3.44 -6.52
N ASN A 54 6.97 2.48 -7.41
CA ASN A 54 7.92 2.16 -8.47
C ASN A 54 8.14 3.33 -9.44
N LYS A 55 7.08 4.10 -9.74
CA LYS A 55 7.19 5.30 -10.58
C LYS A 55 7.93 6.43 -9.86
N ILE A 56 7.62 6.67 -8.59
CA ILE A 56 8.31 7.67 -7.76
C ILE A 56 9.80 7.31 -7.66
N ASP A 57 10.15 6.07 -7.35
CA ASP A 57 11.54 5.65 -7.15
C ASP A 57 12.40 5.82 -8.42
N LYS A 58 11.80 5.61 -9.60
CA LYS A 58 12.49 5.84 -10.89
C LYS A 58 12.69 7.31 -11.23
N LYS A 59 11.75 8.17 -10.84
CA LYS A 59 11.74 9.59 -11.21
C LYS A 59 12.45 10.48 -10.19
N ALA A 60 12.31 10.16 -8.91
CA ALA A 60 12.87 10.88 -7.77
C ALA A 60 13.35 9.89 -6.70
N PRO A 61 14.47 9.18 -6.95
CA PRO A 61 15.02 8.20 -6.01
C PRO A 61 15.36 8.80 -4.63
N ASP A 62 15.63 10.10 -4.57
CA ASP A 62 16.05 10.81 -3.35
C ASP A 62 14.92 11.06 -2.35
N ILE A 63 13.65 10.92 -2.74
CA ILE A 63 12.50 11.02 -1.82
C ILE A 63 12.62 9.92 -0.76
N GLN A 64 12.65 10.27 0.51
CA GLN A 64 12.89 9.32 1.59
C GLN A 64 11.59 8.64 2.04
N ILE A 65 11.45 7.35 1.73
CA ILE A 65 10.39 6.46 2.19
C ILE A 65 11.07 5.17 2.62
N SER A 66 10.85 4.71 3.85
CA SER A 66 11.72 3.70 4.50
C SER A 66 11.63 2.31 3.86
N SER A 67 10.53 1.98 3.17
CA SER A 67 10.22 0.61 2.69
C SER A 67 9.99 0.49 1.17
N LYS A 68 10.53 1.40 0.35
CA LYS A 68 10.28 1.43 -1.11
C LYS A 68 10.44 0.07 -1.80
N ARG A 69 11.57 -0.61 -1.55
CA ARG A 69 11.91 -1.87 -2.22
C ARG A 69 10.93 -2.99 -1.86
N GLN A 70 10.49 -3.02 -0.60
CA GLN A 70 9.54 -3.98 -0.08
C GLN A 70 8.15 -3.74 -0.68
N ILE A 71 7.72 -2.48 -0.76
CA ILE A 71 6.45 -2.07 -1.37
C ILE A 71 6.39 -2.48 -2.85
N ILE A 72 7.43 -2.17 -3.62
CA ILE A 72 7.54 -2.58 -5.04
C ILE A 72 7.58 -4.11 -5.16
N GLY A 73 8.32 -4.77 -4.27
CA GLY A 73 8.40 -6.24 -4.21
C GLY A 73 7.05 -6.90 -3.91
N MET A 74 6.23 -6.31 -3.05
CA MET A 74 4.89 -6.78 -2.72
C MET A 74 3.98 -6.76 -3.96
N ARG A 75 3.94 -5.65 -4.70
CA ARG A 75 3.21 -5.55 -5.97
C ARG A 75 3.62 -6.65 -6.96
N ASN A 76 4.92 -6.92 -7.09
CA ASN A 76 5.39 -7.99 -7.98
C ASN A 76 4.93 -9.38 -7.53
N ARG A 77 4.85 -9.63 -6.21
CA ARG A 77 4.33 -10.89 -5.67
C ARG A 77 2.82 -11.02 -5.87
N LEU A 78 2.05 -9.94 -5.72
CA LEU A 78 0.59 -9.96 -5.93
C LEU A 78 0.25 -10.29 -7.39
N ILE A 79 0.97 -9.70 -8.34
CA ILE A 79 0.73 -9.90 -9.79
C ILE A 79 1.22 -11.27 -10.28
N HIS A 80 2.40 -11.72 -9.87
CA HIS A 80 3.03 -12.94 -10.42
C HIS A 80 2.89 -14.18 -9.52
N GLY A 81 2.62 -13.99 -8.23
CA GLY A 81 2.65 -15.02 -7.20
C GLY A 81 1.28 -15.32 -6.58
N TYR A 82 0.17 -14.98 -7.24
CA TYR A 82 -1.19 -15.05 -6.66
C TYR A 82 -1.60 -16.43 -6.10
N TYR A 83 -0.95 -17.52 -6.50
CA TYR A 83 -1.18 -18.87 -5.95
C TYR A 83 -0.54 -19.08 -4.56
N LYS A 84 0.37 -18.20 -4.13
CA LYS A 84 1.13 -18.27 -2.86
C LYS A 84 0.93 -17.06 -1.96
N ILE A 85 -0.13 -16.27 -2.18
CA ILE A 85 -0.43 -15.13 -1.31
C ILE A 85 -0.81 -15.66 0.07
N ASP A 86 0.02 -15.33 1.07
CA ASP A 86 -0.22 -15.64 2.47
C ASP A 86 -1.01 -14.48 3.10
N ASN A 87 -2.27 -14.75 3.45
CA ASN A 87 -3.15 -13.77 4.10
C ASN A 87 -2.57 -13.27 5.43
N VAL A 88 -1.82 -14.11 6.16
CA VAL A 88 -1.15 -13.70 7.41
C VAL A 88 -0.07 -12.66 7.12
N MET A 89 0.64 -12.82 6.00
CA MET A 89 1.65 -11.86 5.58
C MET A 89 1.01 -10.52 5.21
N ILE A 90 -0.06 -10.52 4.41
CA ILE A 90 -0.77 -9.28 4.04
C ILE A 90 -1.30 -8.59 5.31
N TRP A 91 -1.95 -9.34 6.20
CA TRP A 91 -2.46 -8.78 7.45
C TRP A 91 -1.34 -8.16 8.29
N GLY A 92 -0.20 -8.83 8.40
CA GLY A 92 0.96 -8.28 9.10
C GLY A 92 1.56 -7.03 8.45
N VAL A 93 1.35 -6.82 7.14
CA VAL A 93 1.72 -5.57 6.45
C VAL A 93 0.72 -4.47 6.76
N ILE A 94 -0.58 -4.76 6.69
CA ILE A 94 -1.65 -3.82 7.05
C ILE A 94 -1.44 -3.30 8.46
N ASP A 95 -1.19 -4.18 9.42
CA ASP A 95 -1.12 -3.80 10.84
C ASP A 95 0.16 -3.02 11.19
N ARG A 96 1.32 -3.39 10.61
CA ARG A 96 2.62 -2.88 11.07
C ARG A 96 3.31 -1.90 10.12
N HIS A 97 3.02 -1.98 8.83
CA HIS A 97 3.77 -1.24 7.82
C HIS A 97 2.92 -0.19 7.10
N LEU A 98 1.62 -0.44 6.93
CA LEU A 98 0.71 0.52 6.30
C LEU A 98 0.61 1.85 7.07
N PRO A 99 0.50 1.88 8.42
CA PRO A 99 0.42 3.15 9.15
C PRO A 99 1.72 3.98 9.05
N VAL A 100 2.87 3.31 9.01
CA VAL A 100 4.17 3.98 8.83
C VAL A 100 4.25 4.61 7.44
N LEU A 101 3.79 3.89 6.41
CA LEU A 101 3.77 4.40 5.05
C LEU A 101 2.81 5.59 4.90
N GLU A 102 1.64 5.52 5.53
CA GLU A 102 0.67 6.61 5.56
C GLU A 102 1.27 7.88 6.14
N GLU A 103 1.97 7.76 7.27
CA GLU A 103 2.63 8.87 7.94
C GLU A 103 3.72 9.49 7.05
N GLU A 104 4.56 8.66 6.43
CA GLU A 104 5.60 9.12 5.51
C GLU A 104 5.01 9.89 4.32
N ILE A 105 3.95 9.35 3.68
CA ILE A 105 3.30 9.98 2.53
C ILE A 105 2.64 11.30 2.94
N SER A 106 1.94 11.31 4.08
CA SER A 106 1.25 12.49 4.60
C SER A 106 2.23 13.64 4.86
N ARG A 107 3.38 13.35 5.48
CA ARG A 107 4.44 14.34 5.70
C ARG A 107 4.96 14.91 4.36
N ILE A 108 5.16 14.07 3.35
CA ILE A 108 5.64 14.53 2.03
C ILE A 108 4.56 15.36 1.30
N LEU A 109 3.28 15.03 1.45
CA LEU A 109 2.19 15.72 0.76
C LEU A 109 1.85 17.10 1.38
N TYR A 110 1.84 17.17 2.71
CA TYR A 110 1.20 18.27 3.46
C TYR A 110 2.16 19.07 4.35
N GLU A 111 3.30 18.49 4.74
CA GLU A 111 4.29 19.17 5.59
C GLU A 111 5.53 19.65 4.80
N SER A 112 5.56 19.39 3.48
CA SER A 112 6.68 19.70 2.58
C SER A 112 6.38 20.80 1.55
#